data_AF-X0UIZ8-F1
#
_entry.id   AF-X0UIZ8-F1
#
_cell.length_a   1.000
_cell.length_b   1.000
_cell.length_c   1.000
_cell.angle_alpha   90.00
_cell.angle_beta   90.00
_cell.angle_gamma   90.00
#
_symmetry.space_group_name_H-M   'P 1'
#
loop_
_entity.id
_entity.type
_entity.pdbx_description
1 polymer ?
#
loop_
_entity_poly.entity_id
_entity_poly.type
_entity_poly.pdbx_seq_one_letter_code
_entity_poly.pdbx_strand_id
1 'polypeptide(L)'
;TSQRCIRDRATKALVSLLTDRIHIMKELLDEFNSVDDPYVLERLYASAYGCAMRSKDKEEVIKLAVETYNLIFKDGTPPANISLRGYARCLVELGLYYNSALDVDINKVRPPYHSKWPENISAVADVKSKYQITYHDKMTDEEKGQGKIVFSVLDWDFARYIIGTNFGHSNWSSRRLGVQRKPTNREIYEAFFSSLNTKQKAFWEKLEKVKRRVRSFSVSDIDDMKLTIGWEYSSSKVFQKALSLVEQRFLNALEIEKQQRANS
;
A
#
# COMPACT_ATOMS: atom_id res chain seq x y z
N THR A 1 -7.87 19.12 -15.97
CA THR A 1 -6.53 19.69 -15.65
C THR A 1 -6.59 20.34 -14.28
N SER A 2 -5.80 19.91 -13.30
CA SER A 2 -5.80 20.54 -11.97
C SER A 2 -5.11 21.91 -12.06
N GLN A 3 -5.87 23.01 -12.03
CA GLN A 3 -5.31 24.36 -11.96
C GLN A 3 -4.84 24.65 -10.52
N ARG A 4 -3.72 24.04 -10.11
CA ARG A 4 -3.18 24.15 -8.74
C ARG A 4 -3.06 25.59 -8.26
N CYS A 5 -2.53 26.48 -9.11
CA CYS A 5 -2.36 27.90 -8.80
C CYS A 5 -3.69 28.59 -8.45
N ILE A 6 -4.78 28.27 -9.16
CA ILE A 6 -6.09 28.84 -8.89
C ILE A 6 -6.59 28.34 -7.53
N ARG A 7 -6.50 27.02 -7.29
CA ARG A 7 -6.93 26.42 -6.03
C ARG A 7 -6.19 27.01 -4.82
N ASP A 8 -4.87 27.15 -4.90
CA ASP A 8 -4.07 27.71 -3.81
C ASP A 8 -4.39 29.20 -3.56
N ARG A 9 -4.59 29.99 -4.62
CA ARG A 9 -5.00 31.39 -4.51
C ARG A 9 -6.40 31.52 -3.89
N ALA A 10 -7.35 30.71 -4.36
CA ALA A 10 -8.72 30.69 -3.81
C ALA A 10 -8.71 30.32 -2.32
N THR A 11 -7.93 29.30 -1.94
CA THR A 11 -7.81 28.88 -0.52
C THR A 11 -7.31 30.03 0.35
N LYS A 12 -6.23 30.70 -0.07
CA LYS A 12 -5.64 31.84 0.66
C LYS A 12 -6.58 33.03 0.72
N ALA A 13 -7.30 33.32 -0.37
CA ALA A 13 -8.29 34.40 -0.41
C ALA A 13 -9.44 34.13 0.56
N LEU A 14 -10.01 32.92 0.55
CA LEU A 14 -11.05 32.51 1.49
C LEU A 14 -10.57 32.63 2.94
N VAL A 15 -9.35 32.16 3.25
CA VAL A 15 -8.79 32.31 4.60
C VAL A 15 -8.67 33.78 5.00
N SER A 16 -8.12 34.61 4.12
CA SER A 16 -7.96 36.05 4.37
C SER A 16 -9.29 36.76 4.57
N LEU A 17 -10.34 36.36 3.85
CA LEU A 17 -11.66 36.98 3.95
C LEU A 17 -12.42 36.48 5.19
N LEU A 18 -12.33 35.20 5.52
CA LEU A 18 -13.26 34.55 6.45
C LEU A 18 -12.68 34.27 7.85
N THR A 19 -11.40 34.59 8.11
CA THR A 19 -10.77 34.38 9.44
C THR A 19 -11.59 34.98 10.58
N ASP A 20 -12.07 36.22 10.42
CA ASP A 20 -12.87 36.93 11.43
C ASP A 20 -14.38 36.75 11.22
N ARG A 21 -14.78 35.87 10.29
CA ARG A 21 -16.18 35.64 9.86
C ARG A 21 -16.48 34.15 9.78
N ILE A 22 -16.14 33.42 10.85
CA ILE A 22 -16.29 31.96 10.93
C ILE A 22 -17.74 31.51 10.73
N HIS A 23 -18.74 32.28 11.17
CA HIS A 23 -20.15 31.99 10.91
C HIS A 23 -20.45 31.84 9.41
N ILE A 24 -19.88 32.68 8.54
CA ILE A 24 -20.02 32.56 7.07
C ILE A 24 -19.32 31.28 6.56
N MET A 25 -18.18 30.90 7.14
CA MET A 25 -17.52 29.64 6.79
C MET A 25 -18.43 28.44 7.07
N LYS A 26 -19.20 28.46 8.16
CA LYS A 26 -20.17 27.41 8.46
C LYS A 26 -21.28 27.34 7.41
N GLU A 27 -21.85 28.48 7.03
CA GLU A 27 -22.87 28.56 5.97
C GLU A 27 -22.35 28.01 4.64
N LEU A 28 -21.10 28.35 4.27
CA LEU A 28 -20.48 27.82 3.07
C LEU A 28 -20.26 26.30 3.12
N LEU A 29 -19.89 25.74 4.28
CA LEU A 29 -19.74 24.28 4.42
C LEU A 29 -21.06 23.55 4.21
N ASP A 30 -22.17 24.10 4.71
CA ASP A 30 -23.51 23.53 4.54
C ASP A 30 -23.96 23.63 3.08
N GLU A 31 -23.84 24.82 2.46
CA GLU A 31 -24.22 25.05 1.05
C GLU A 31 -23.46 24.15 0.08
N PHE A 32 -22.16 23.92 0.32
CA PHE A 32 -21.33 23.10 -0.55
C PHE A 32 -21.37 21.61 -0.21
N ASN A 33 -22.06 21.18 0.84
CA ASN A 33 -22.03 19.79 1.29
C ASN A 33 -22.53 18.79 0.22
N SER A 34 -23.43 19.22 -0.67
CA SER A 34 -23.95 18.40 -1.77
C SER A 34 -23.09 18.42 -3.03
N VAL A 35 -21.96 19.14 -3.05
CA VAL A 35 -21.09 19.24 -4.23
C VAL A 35 -20.31 17.94 -4.44
N ASP A 36 -20.58 17.26 -5.56
CA ASP A 36 -19.89 16.03 -5.97
C ASP A 36 -18.52 16.28 -6.65
N ASP A 37 -17.76 17.23 -6.12
CA ASP A 37 -16.36 17.45 -6.50
C ASP A 37 -15.47 17.47 -5.25
N PRO A 38 -14.74 16.35 -4.97
CA PRO A 38 -13.85 16.25 -3.83
C PRO A 38 -12.77 17.33 -3.78
N TYR A 39 -12.37 17.91 -4.92
CA TYR A 39 -11.36 18.97 -4.93
C TYR A 39 -11.91 20.33 -4.50
N VAL A 40 -13.19 20.60 -4.74
CA VAL A 40 -13.86 21.80 -4.23
C VAL A 40 -13.98 21.69 -2.72
N LEU A 41 -14.53 20.58 -2.22
CA LEU A 41 -14.66 20.32 -0.79
C LEU A 41 -13.29 20.30 -0.08
N GLU A 42 -12.28 19.68 -0.68
CA GLU A 42 -10.91 19.69 -0.14
C GLU A 42 -10.39 21.11 0.09
N ARG A 43 -10.66 22.04 -0.83
CA ARG A 43 -10.24 23.44 -0.68
C ARG A 43 -11.08 24.16 0.36
N LEU A 44 -12.38 23.90 0.42
CA LEU A 44 -13.25 24.51 1.41
C LEU A 44 -12.86 24.11 2.84
N TYR A 45 -12.63 22.82 3.11
CA TYR A 45 -12.16 22.35 4.41
C TYR A 45 -10.73 22.80 4.73
N ALA A 46 -9.85 22.93 3.73
CA ALA A 46 -8.52 23.54 3.94
C ALA A 46 -8.65 25.00 4.39
N SER A 47 -9.54 25.77 3.77
CA SER A 47 -9.83 27.15 4.17
C SER A 47 -10.49 27.22 5.54
N ALA A 48 -11.46 26.35 5.85
CA ALA A 48 -12.12 26.30 7.15
C ALA A 48 -11.12 26.06 8.28
N TYR A 49 -10.23 25.08 8.11
CA TYR A 49 -9.15 24.83 9.07
C TYR A 49 -8.17 26.01 9.17
N GLY A 50 -7.80 26.62 8.04
CA GLY A 50 -6.95 27.81 8.00
C GLY A 50 -7.55 29.01 8.73
N CYS A 51 -8.85 29.26 8.57
CA CYS A 51 -9.58 30.29 9.32
C CYS A 51 -9.59 29.97 10.82
N ALA A 52 -9.91 28.73 11.19
CA ALA A 52 -10.00 28.31 12.59
C ALA A 52 -8.66 28.47 13.33
N MET A 53 -7.54 28.12 12.70
CA MET A 53 -6.20 28.27 13.26
C MET A 53 -5.79 29.73 13.50
N ARG A 54 -6.41 30.68 12.80
CA ARG A 54 -6.09 32.11 12.85
C ARG A 54 -7.09 32.93 13.65
N SER A 55 -8.30 32.40 13.85
CA SER A 55 -9.35 33.10 14.55
C SER A 55 -9.02 33.26 16.03
N LYS A 56 -9.42 34.40 16.60
CA LYS A 56 -9.36 34.64 18.05
C LYS A 56 -10.64 34.21 18.77
N ASP A 57 -11.70 33.97 18.01
CA ASP A 57 -13.01 33.57 18.52
C ASP A 57 -13.08 32.05 18.67
N LYS A 58 -12.74 31.57 19.87
CA LYS A 58 -12.74 30.15 20.19
C LYS A 58 -14.13 29.53 20.15
N GLU A 59 -15.16 30.30 20.50
CA GLU A 59 -16.53 29.80 20.53
C GLU A 59 -17.03 29.51 19.12
N GLU A 60 -16.76 30.41 18.17
CA GLU A 60 -17.09 30.17 16.77
C GLU A 60 -16.27 29.01 16.16
N VAL A 61 -15.00 28.86 16.55
CA VAL A 61 -14.20 27.69 16.13
C VAL A 61 -14.78 26.39 16.68
N ILE A 62 -15.23 26.36 17.94
CA ILE A 62 -15.92 25.21 18.53
C ILE A 62 -17.18 24.87 17.73
N LYS A 63 -18.01 25.86 17.38
CA LYS A 63 -19.22 25.64 16.57
C LYS A 63 -18.88 25.11 15.18
N LEU A 64 -17.84 25.63 14.54
CA LEU A 64 -17.37 25.17 13.24
C LEU A 64 -16.83 23.72 13.29
N ALA A 65 -16.17 23.35 14.39
CA ALA A 65 -15.71 21.98 14.61
C ALA A 65 -16.87 20.99 14.78
N VAL A 66 -17.92 21.35 15.52
CA VAL A 66 -19.14 20.54 15.65
C VAL A 66 -19.82 20.37 14.29
N GLU A 67 -19.94 21.43 13.50
CA GLU A 67 -20.51 21.36 12.15
C GLU A 67 -19.71 20.41 11.25
N THR A 68 -18.38 20.54 11.27
CA THR A 68 -17.49 19.65 10.53
C THR A 68 -17.65 18.19 10.94
N TYR A 69 -17.81 17.91 12.24
CA TYR A 69 -18.10 16.55 12.71
C TYR A 69 -19.41 16.02 12.14
N ASN A 70 -20.47 16.83 12.19
CA ASN A 70 -21.79 16.46 11.67
C ASN A 70 -21.75 16.13 10.19
N LEU A 71 -21.09 16.95 9.38
CA LEU A 71 -21.03 16.80 7.92
C LEU A 71 -20.10 15.65 7.48
N ILE A 72 -18.99 15.41 8.18
CA ILE A 72 -17.92 14.52 7.70
C ILE A 72 -17.84 13.19 8.44
N PHE A 73 -18.08 13.17 9.76
CA PHE A 73 -17.70 12.03 10.61
C PHE A 73 -18.87 11.35 11.31
N LYS A 74 -20.01 12.03 11.50
CA LYS A 74 -21.15 11.53 12.27
C LYS A 74 -21.63 10.16 11.81
N ASP A 75 -21.69 9.93 10.51
CA ASP A 75 -22.15 8.67 9.91
C ASP A 75 -21.09 7.56 9.92
N GLY A 76 -19.85 7.86 10.32
CA GLY A 76 -18.75 6.89 10.38
C GLY A 76 -18.15 6.49 9.02
N THR A 77 -18.59 7.13 7.93
CA THR A 77 -18.10 6.91 6.56
C THR A 77 -17.51 8.18 5.96
N PRO A 78 -16.41 8.73 6.53
CA PRO A 78 -15.84 9.97 6.03
C PRO A 78 -15.30 9.81 4.59
N PRO A 79 -15.21 10.90 3.81
CA PRO A 79 -14.77 10.86 2.43
C PRO A 79 -13.41 10.15 2.24
N ALA A 80 -13.26 9.48 1.10
CA ALA A 80 -12.02 8.79 0.75
C ALA A 80 -10.87 9.78 0.44
N ASN A 81 -11.18 11.02 0.05
CA ASN A 81 -10.18 12.07 -0.16
C ASN A 81 -9.41 12.33 1.14
N ILE A 82 -8.13 11.95 1.15
CA ILE A 82 -7.26 11.97 2.33
C ILE A 82 -7.04 13.41 2.81
N SER A 83 -6.88 14.37 1.90
CA SER A 83 -6.62 15.77 2.23
C SER A 83 -7.83 16.41 2.89
N LEU A 84 -9.02 16.27 2.27
CA LEU A 84 -10.29 16.75 2.83
C LEU A 84 -10.49 16.20 4.24
N ARG A 85 -10.43 14.87 4.36
CA ARG A 85 -10.61 14.18 5.65
C ARG A 85 -9.56 14.60 6.68
N GLY A 86 -8.33 14.85 6.24
CA GLY A 86 -7.24 15.36 7.07
C GLY A 86 -7.55 16.74 7.65
N TYR A 87 -7.97 17.70 6.80
CA TYR A 87 -8.35 19.04 7.25
C TYR A 87 -9.56 19.02 8.19
N ALA A 88 -10.59 18.25 7.85
CA ALA A 88 -11.78 18.09 8.68
C ALA A 88 -11.42 17.50 10.05
N ARG A 89 -10.56 16.47 10.09
CA ARG A 89 -10.05 15.90 11.34
C ARG A 89 -9.31 16.94 12.17
N CYS A 90 -8.38 17.69 11.58
CA CYS A 90 -7.62 18.71 12.29
C CYS A 90 -8.54 19.78 12.90
N LEU A 91 -9.60 20.16 12.19
CA LEU A 91 -10.60 21.11 12.66
C LEU A 91 -11.40 20.59 13.86
N VAL A 92 -11.83 19.32 13.83
CA VAL A 92 -12.52 18.68 14.97
C VAL A 92 -11.57 18.54 16.18
N GLU A 93 -10.32 18.12 15.96
CA GLU A 93 -9.32 18.02 17.03
C GLU A 93 -8.98 19.39 17.65
N LEU A 94 -8.98 20.46 16.85
CA LEU A 94 -8.83 21.83 17.35
C LEU A 94 -10.04 22.25 18.21
N GLY A 95 -11.26 21.91 17.81
CA GLY A 95 -12.46 22.13 18.63
C GLY A 95 -12.36 21.43 19.98
N LEU A 96 -11.97 20.15 19.99
CA LEU A 96 -11.74 19.38 21.21
C LEU A 96 -10.61 19.94 22.09
N TYR A 97 -9.58 20.53 21.48
CA TYR A 97 -8.53 21.21 22.22
C TYR A 97 -9.06 22.45 22.97
N TYR A 98 -9.98 23.21 22.37
CA TYR A 98 -10.60 24.36 23.04
C TYR A 98 -11.72 23.99 24.02
N ASN A 99 -12.44 22.91 23.76
CA ASN A 99 -13.45 22.37 24.66
C ASN A 99 -13.43 20.84 24.63
N SER A 100 -12.84 20.24 25.67
CA SER A 100 -12.71 18.78 25.79
C SER A 100 -14.04 18.05 25.97
N ALA A 101 -15.12 18.77 26.30
CA ALA A 101 -16.46 18.23 26.47
C ALA A 101 -17.34 18.39 25.21
N LEU A 102 -16.74 18.62 24.03
CA LEU A 102 -17.47 18.58 22.76
C LEU A 102 -18.21 17.24 22.60
N ASP A 103 -19.49 17.29 22.24
CA ASP A 103 -20.29 16.10 21.95
C ASP A 103 -19.94 15.53 20.56
N VAL A 104 -18.78 14.87 20.48
CA VAL A 104 -18.28 14.23 19.27
C VAL A 104 -17.66 12.86 19.60
N ASP A 105 -17.94 11.86 18.76
CA ASP A 105 -17.26 10.57 18.85
C ASP A 105 -15.89 10.64 18.16
N ILE A 106 -14.84 10.83 18.95
CA ILE A 106 -13.45 10.92 18.47
C ILE A 106 -12.99 9.66 17.72
N ASN A 107 -13.60 8.49 17.97
CA ASN A 107 -13.25 7.26 17.28
C ASN A 107 -13.70 7.25 15.82
N LYS A 108 -14.73 8.04 15.47
CA LYS A 108 -15.14 8.24 14.07
C LYS A 108 -14.22 9.23 13.34
N VAL A 109 -13.58 10.12 14.09
CA VAL A 109 -12.71 11.19 13.58
C VAL A 109 -11.29 10.71 13.33
N ARG A 110 -10.79 9.77 14.13
CA ARG A 110 -9.43 9.22 14.02
C ARG A 110 -9.42 7.90 13.25
N PRO A 111 -8.33 7.58 12.51
CA PRO A 111 -8.19 6.29 11.86
C PRO A 111 -8.12 5.13 12.87
N PRO A 112 -8.44 3.89 12.48
CA PRO A 112 -8.71 3.44 11.11
C PRO A 112 -10.13 3.77 10.62
N TYR A 113 -10.25 4.22 9.37
CA TYR A 113 -11.55 4.49 8.74
C TYR A 113 -12.07 3.27 7.98
N HIS A 114 -13.38 3.05 8.03
CA HIS A 114 -14.04 1.93 7.36
C HIS A 114 -14.45 2.29 5.93
N SER A 115 -13.48 2.33 5.01
CA SER A 115 -13.78 2.42 3.57
C SER A 115 -14.25 1.05 3.03
N LYS A 116 -15.27 1.06 2.17
CA LYS A 116 -15.71 -0.14 1.45
C LYS A 116 -14.59 -0.58 0.50
N TRP A 117 -14.15 -1.82 0.63
CA TRP A 117 -13.21 -2.44 -0.31
C TRP A 117 -13.99 -2.95 -1.53
N PRO A 118 -13.51 -2.75 -2.77
CA PRO A 118 -14.17 -3.27 -3.95
C PRO A 118 -14.21 -4.80 -3.93
N GLU A 119 -15.41 -5.37 -4.08
CA GLU A 119 -15.61 -6.83 -4.10
C GLU A 119 -15.11 -7.46 -5.40
N ASN A 120 -15.32 -6.76 -6.52
CA ASN A 120 -14.93 -7.20 -7.85
C ASN A 120 -13.68 -6.43 -8.31
N ILE A 121 -12.51 -7.07 -8.17
CA ILE A 121 -11.25 -6.56 -8.68
C ILE A 121 -10.96 -7.26 -10.01
N SER A 122 -10.97 -6.52 -11.11
CA SER A 122 -10.66 -7.06 -12.44
C SER A 122 -9.23 -7.59 -12.50
N ALA A 123 -9.02 -8.69 -13.22
CA ALA A 123 -7.67 -9.19 -13.45
C ALA A 123 -6.87 -8.21 -14.33
N VAL A 124 -5.54 -8.17 -14.12
CA VAL A 124 -4.65 -7.28 -14.89
C VAL A 124 -4.77 -7.52 -16.40
N ALA A 125 -4.96 -8.78 -16.83
CA ALA A 125 -5.16 -9.12 -18.23
C ALA A 125 -6.44 -8.50 -18.81
N ASP A 126 -7.53 -8.48 -18.05
CA ASP A 126 -8.81 -7.90 -18.48
C ASP A 126 -8.75 -6.36 -18.54
N VAL A 127 -8.05 -5.74 -17.59
CA VAL A 127 -7.81 -4.29 -17.61
C VAL A 127 -6.95 -3.92 -18.81
N LYS A 128 -5.90 -4.70 -19.09
CA LYS A 128 -5.02 -4.46 -20.24
C LYS A 128 -5.77 -4.68 -21.56
N SER A 129 -6.54 -5.75 -21.72
CA SER A 129 -7.29 -5.99 -22.96
C SER A 129 -8.31 -4.89 -23.26
N LYS A 130 -8.93 -4.32 -22.22
CA LYS A 130 -9.96 -3.28 -22.37
C LYS A 130 -9.39 -1.87 -22.54
N TYR A 131 -8.27 -1.55 -21.89
CA TYR A 131 -7.78 -0.18 -21.73
C TYR A 131 -6.32 0.03 -22.09
N GLN A 132 -5.55 -1.01 -22.42
CA GLN A 132 -4.18 -0.85 -22.94
C GLN A 132 -4.26 -0.53 -24.43
N ILE A 133 -4.23 0.76 -24.74
CA ILE A 133 -4.50 1.26 -26.09
C ILE A 133 -3.19 1.54 -26.81
N THR A 134 -3.08 1.10 -28.06
CA THR A 134 -2.09 1.61 -29.01
C THR A 134 -2.57 2.97 -29.51
N TYR A 135 -1.78 4.02 -29.28
CA TYR A 135 -2.14 5.38 -29.71
C TYR A 135 -2.38 5.45 -31.21
N HIS A 136 -3.48 6.08 -31.61
CA HIS A 136 -3.84 6.33 -33.01
C HIS A 136 -4.58 7.68 -33.13
N ASP A 137 -4.56 8.26 -34.34
CA ASP A 137 -4.87 9.68 -34.57
C ASP A 137 -6.32 10.10 -34.25
N LYS A 138 -7.25 9.14 -34.14
CA LYS A 138 -8.69 9.40 -33.95
C LYS A 138 -9.18 9.22 -32.51
N MET A 139 -8.30 9.01 -31.53
CA MET A 139 -8.70 8.82 -30.14
C MET A 139 -9.28 10.09 -29.52
N THR A 140 -10.35 9.92 -28.76
CA THR A 140 -10.91 10.92 -27.85
C THR A 140 -9.97 11.18 -26.68
N ASP A 141 -10.15 12.33 -26.01
CA ASP A 141 -9.36 12.66 -24.82
C ASP A 141 -9.67 11.73 -23.63
N GLU A 142 -10.87 11.20 -23.57
CA GLU A 142 -11.26 10.20 -22.56
C GLU A 142 -10.47 8.90 -22.74
N GLU A 143 -10.44 8.35 -23.95
CA GLU A 143 -9.69 7.11 -24.25
C GLU A 143 -8.19 7.31 -23.95
N LYS A 144 -7.62 8.46 -24.33
CA LYS A 144 -6.24 8.81 -23.99
C LYS A 144 -6.04 8.87 -22.47
N GLY A 145 -7.00 9.43 -21.74
CA GLY A 145 -6.99 9.50 -20.28
C GLY A 145 -7.00 8.13 -19.62
N GLN A 146 -7.90 7.25 -20.06
CA GLN A 146 -8.01 5.86 -19.56
C GLN A 146 -6.71 5.08 -19.81
N GLY A 147 -6.17 5.13 -21.03
CA GLY A 147 -4.91 4.47 -21.37
C GLY A 147 -3.72 4.98 -20.55
N LYS A 148 -3.66 6.29 -20.29
CA LYS A 148 -2.62 6.89 -19.42
C LYS A 148 -2.71 6.41 -17.99
N ILE A 149 -3.91 6.29 -17.42
CA ILE A 149 -4.10 5.79 -16.05
C ILE A 149 -3.62 4.34 -15.96
N VAL A 150 -4.04 3.48 -16.88
CA VAL A 150 -3.65 2.07 -16.90
C VAL A 150 -2.15 1.91 -17.06
N PHE A 151 -1.53 2.64 -17.99
CA PHE A 151 -0.09 2.62 -18.17
C PHE A 151 0.68 3.11 -16.92
N SER A 152 0.19 4.16 -16.27
CA SER A 152 0.79 4.70 -15.04
C SER A 152 0.77 3.68 -13.89
N VAL A 153 -0.39 3.04 -13.66
CA VAL A 153 -0.62 2.12 -12.54
C VAL A 153 0.01 0.75 -12.76
N LEU A 154 0.16 0.29 -14.01
CA LEU A 154 0.64 -1.06 -14.30
C LEU A 154 2.12 -1.11 -14.71
N ASP A 155 2.63 -0.14 -15.47
CA ASP A 155 3.92 -0.30 -16.15
C ASP A 155 4.92 0.87 -15.93
N TRP A 156 4.44 2.07 -15.59
CA TRP A 156 5.27 3.28 -15.42
C TRP A 156 5.52 3.68 -13.94
N ASP A 157 5.70 4.96 -13.66
CA ASP A 157 6.41 5.44 -12.47
C ASP A 157 5.61 5.21 -11.20
N PHE A 158 4.29 5.31 -11.29
CA PHE A 158 3.42 5.00 -10.14
C PHE A 158 3.51 3.51 -9.80
N ALA A 159 3.44 2.61 -10.80
CA ALA A 159 3.64 1.18 -10.60
C ALA A 159 5.00 0.88 -9.96
N ARG A 160 6.06 1.46 -10.52
CA ARG A 160 7.45 1.19 -10.12
C ARG A 160 7.76 1.75 -8.74
N TYR A 161 7.59 3.06 -8.56
CA TYR A 161 8.12 3.76 -7.39
C TYR A 161 7.12 3.93 -6.25
N ILE A 162 5.81 3.86 -6.53
CA ILE A 162 4.77 3.97 -5.49
C ILE A 162 4.26 2.58 -5.09
N ILE A 163 3.86 1.74 -6.05
CA ILE A 163 3.39 0.37 -5.77
C ILE A 163 4.58 -0.57 -5.48
N GLY A 164 5.73 -0.36 -6.12
CA GLY A 164 6.94 -1.15 -5.91
C GLY A 164 7.09 -2.35 -6.85
N THR A 165 6.53 -2.30 -8.06
CA THR A 165 6.49 -3.46 -8.97
C THR A 165 7.84 -3.81 -9.60
N ASN A 166 8.82 -2.91 -9.57
CA ASN A 166 10.18 -3.12 -10.11
C ASN A 166 11.23 -3.41 -9.02
N PHE A 167 10.81 -3.61 -7.78
CA PHE A 167 11.69 -3.98 -6.68
C PHE A 167 11.28 -5.33 -6.09
N GLY A 168 12.24 -6.09 -5.55
CA GLY A 168 11.95 -7.35 -4.86
C GLY A 168 11.20 -7.19 -3.51
N HIS A 169 10.65 -6.02 -3.24
CA HIS A 169 9.90 -5.67 -2.03
C HIS A 169 8.86 -4.60 -2.36
N SER A 170 7.76 -4.58 -1.60
CA SER A 170 6.72 -3.55 -1.69
C SER A 170 6.36 -3.07 -0.29
N ASN A 171 6.08 -1.77 -0.16
CA ASN A 171 5.58 -1.17 1.08
C ASN A 171 4.09 -1.48 1.31
N TRP A 172 3.42 -2.10 0.35
CA TRP A 172 2.01 -2.44 0.42
C TRP A 172 1.81 -3.90 0.83
N SER A 173 0.83 -4.14 1.69
CA SER A 173 0.41 -5.48 2.08
C SER A 173 -1.05 -5.67 1.75
N SER A 174 -1.39 -6.81 1.16
CA SER A 174 -2.80 -7.25 1.01
C SER A 174 -3.42 -7.73 2.32
N ARG A 175 -2.67 -7.67 3.43
CA ARG A 175 -3.16 -8.05 4.75
C ARG A 175 -4.06 -6.95 5.30
N ARG A 176 -5.24 -7.35 5.78
CA ARG A 176 -6.15 -6.44 6.49
C ARG A 176 -5.52 -6.01 7.82
N LEU A 177 -5.77 -4.76 8.21
CA LEU A 177 -5.39 -4.27 9.53
C LEU A 177 -6.04 -5.14 10.63
N GLY A 178 -5.28 -5.39 11.70
CA GLY A 178 -5.72 -6.24 12.82
C GLY A 178 -5.56 -7.75 12.61
N VAL A 179 -5.25 -8.20 11.39
CA VAL A 179 -4.94 -9.62 11.14
C VAL A 179 -3.50 -9.92 11.55
N GLN A 180 -3.29 -11.03 12.26
CA GLN A 180 -1.95 -11.46 12.65
C GLN A 180 -1.03 -11.60 11.43
N ARG A 181 0.22 -11.16 11.59
CA ARG A 181 1.21 -11.26 10.52
C ARG A 181 1.53 -12.75 10.30
N LYS A 182 1.50 -13.21 9.05
CA LYS A 182 2.18 -14.47 8.72
C LYS A 182 3.69 -14.32 8.95
N PRO A 183 4.37 -15.33 9.50
CA PRO A 183 5.80 -15.32 9.71
C PRO A 183 6.56 -14.95 8.44
N THR A 184 7.67 -14.23 8.60
CA THR A 184 8.62 -13.92 7.53
C THR A 184 9.34 -15.18 7.07
N ASN A 185 9.88 -15.20 5.84
CA ASN A 185 10.69 -16.33 5.36
C ASN A 185 11.84 -16.67 6.32
N ARG A 186 12.40 -15.66 6.99
CA ARG A 186 13.42 -15.82 8.02
C ARG A 186 12.88 -16.55 9.25
N GLU A 187 11.75 -16.12 9.80
CA GLU A 187 11.13 -16.79 10.95
C GLU A 187 10.69 -18.22 10.61
N ILE A 188 10.16 -18.44 9.40
CA ILE A 188 9.84 -19.80 8.90
C ILE A 188 11.12 -20.64 8.85
N TYR A 189 12.21 -20.09 8.32
CA TYR A 189 13.50 -20.77 8.27
C TYR A 189 14.06 -21.07 9.66
N GLU A 190 14.04 -20.10 10.58
CA GLU A 190 14.54 -20.26 11.95
C GLU A 190 13.72 -21.30 12.72
N ALA A 191 12.40 -21.29 12.57
CA ALA A 191 11.52 -22.30 13.14
C ALA A 191 11.81 -23.69 12.57
N PHE A 192 11.94 -23.81 11.24
CA PHE A 192 12.33 -25.05 10.58
C PHE A 192 13.69 -25.55 11.07
N PHE A 193 14.73 -24.71 11.02
CA PHE A 193 16.09 -25.08 11.42
C PHE A 193 16.15 -25.47 12.91
N SER A 194 15.41 -24.78 13.77
CA SER A 194 15.31 -25.12 15.19
C SER A 194 14.64 -26.48 15.42
N SER A 195 13.69 -26.87 14.56
CA SER A 195 13.03 -28.19 14.64
C SER A 195 13.94 -29.37 14.28
N LEU A 196 15.07 -29.12 13.62
CA LEU A 196 16.01 -30.16 13.19
C LEU A 196 16.87 -30.68 14.33
N ASN A 197 17.16 -31.98 14.32
CA ASN A 197 18.15 -32.58 15.22
C ASN A 197 19.60 -32.31 14.76
N THR A 198 20.59 -32.68 15.57
CA THR A 198 22.02 -32.41 15.30
C THR A 198 22.50 -33.00 13.96
N LYS A 199 22.07 -34.23 13.61
CA LYS A 199 22.45 -34.87 12.34
C LYS A 199 21.82 -34.16 11.15
N GLN A 200 20.55 -33.80 11.25
CA GLN A 200 19.80 -33.08 10.22
C GLN A 200 20.35 -31.66 10.00
N LYS A 201 20.73 -30.94 11.06
CA LYS A 201 21.39 -29.62 10.95
C LYS A 201 22.71 -29.73 10.19
N ALA A 202 23.56 -30.69 10.54
CA ALA A 202 24.83 -30.92 9.85
C ALA A 202 24.63 -31.28 8.37
N PHE A 203 23.59 -32.05 8.04
CA PHE A 203 23.24 -32.36 6.65
C PHE A 203 22.70 -31.12 5.91
N TRP A 204 21.81 -30.35 6.54
CA TRP A 204 21.25 -29.12 5.99
C TRP A 204 22.34 -28.09 5.67
N GLU A 205 23.32 -27.91 6.56
CA GLU A 205 24.46 -27.03 6.31
C GLU A 205 25.30 -27.48 5.11
N LYS A 206 25.48 -28.81 4.92
CA LYS A 206 26.14 -29.35 3.72
C LYS A 206 25.33 -29.05 2.46
N LEU A 207 24.01 -29.25 2.51
CA LEU A 207 23.10 -28.94 1.41
C LEU A 207 23.14 -27.45 1.04
N GLU A 208 23.08 -26.55 2.01
CA GLU A 208 23.17 -25.10 1.79
C GLU A 208 24.51 -24.68 1.18
N LYS A 209 25.63 -25.30 1.59
CA LYS A 209 26.94 -25.08 0.96
C LYS A 209 26.93 -25.50 -0.51
N VAL A 210 26.34 -26.65 -0.83
CA VAL A 210 26.20 -27.12 -2.22
C VAL A 210 25.30 -26.17 -3.02
N LYS A 211 24.13 -25.79 -2.50
CA LYS A 211 23.21 -24.83 -3.12
C LYS A 211 23.89 -23.50 -3.44
N ARG A 212 24.69 -22.97 -2.50
CA ARG A 212 25.42 -21.72 -2.68
C ARG A 212 26.45 -21.82 -3.81
N ARG A 213 27.23 -22.90 -3.85
CA ARG A 213 28.20 -23.16 -4.92
C ARG A 213 27.53 -23.26 -6.29
N VAL A 214 26.39 -23.94 -6.37
CA VAL A 214 25.61 -24.05 -7.62
C VAL A 214 25.03 -22.68 -8.03
N ARG A 215 24.62 -21.83 -7.09
CA ARG A 215 24.11 -20.48 -7.39
C ARG A 215 25.21 -19.49 -7.80
N SER A 216 26.43 -19.64 -7.29
CA SER A 216 27.57 -18.77 -7.62
C SER A 216 28.34 -19.20 -8.87
N PHE A 217 27.85 -20.21 -9.59
CA PHE A 217 28.50 -20.76 -10.78
C PHE A 217 28.43 -19.76 -11.94
N SER A 218 29.58 -19.46 -12.52
CA SER A 218 29.73 -18.57 -13.68
C SER A 218 29.83 -19.40 -14.97
N VAL A 219 29.49 -18.80 -16.12
CA VAL A 219 29.69 -19.42 -17.45
C VAL A 219 31.17 -19.75 -17.70
N SER A 220 32.10 -19.03 -17.08
CA SER A 220 33.55 -19.30 -17.15
C SER A 220 33.95 -20.65 -16.53
N ASP A 221 33.20 -21.15 -15.56
CA ASP A 221 33.50 -22.41 -14.85
C ASP A 221 33.07 -23.64 -15.67
N ILE A 222 32.44 -23.42 -16.84
CA ILE A 222 31.93 -24.47 -17.75
C ILE A 222 33.06 -25.08 -18.59
N ASP A 223 34.04 -24.28 -19.00
CA ASP A 223 35.10 -24.76 -19.90
C ASP A 223 36.13 -25.64 -19.17
N ASP A 224 36.44 -25.36 -17.90
CA ASP A 224 37.26 -26.23 -17.04
C ASP A 224 36.60 -27.59 -16.78
N MET A 225 35.27 -27.64 -16.72
CA MET A 225 34.53 -28.87 -16.42
C MET A 225 34.32 -29.75 -17.67
N LYS A 226 34.22 -29.17 -18.87
CA LYS A 226 34.22 -29.93 -20.14
C LYS A 226 35.51 -30.73 -20.32
N LEU A 227 36.65 -30.16 -19.91
CA LEU A 227 37.97 -30.80 -19.95
C LEU A 227 38.11 -31.99 -18.99
N THR A 228 37.34 -32.02 -17.90
CA THR A 228 37.58 -32.96 -16.80
C THR A 228 36.66 -34.19 -16.80
N ILE A 229 35.46 -34.11 -17.41
CA ILE A 229 34.43 -35.15 -17.18
C ILE A 229 33.83 -35.76 -18.46
N GLY A 230 34.11 -35.24 -19.66
CA GLY A 230 33.84 -35.97 -20.92
C GLY A 230 32.37 -36.27 -21.28
N TRP A 231 31.40 -35.51 -20.77
CA TRP A 231 29.98 -35.65 -21.17
C TRP A 231 29.48 -34.39 -21.90
N GLU A 232 28.93 -34.57 -23.10
CA GLU A 232 28.22 -33.54 -23.87
C GLU A 232 26.80 -33.32 -23.32
N TYR A 233 26.66 -32.57 -22.23
CA TYR A 233 25.36 -32.03 -21.84
C TYR A 233 25.49 -30.56 -21.44
N SER A 234 24.49 -29.73 -21.77
CA SER A 234 24.43 -28.35 -21.30
C SER A 234 24.40 -28.35 -19.76
N SER A 235 25.46 -27.81 -19.15
CA SER A 235 25.76 -27.81 -17.71
C SER A 235 24.54 -27.60 -16.80
N SER A 236 23.64 -26.68 -17.16
CA SER A 236 22.37 -26.40 -16.45
C SER A 236 21.56 -27.65 -16.06
N LYS A 237 21.38 -28.62 -16.98
CA LYS A 237 20.55 -29.82 -16.72
C LYS A 237 21.22 -30.82 -15.77
N VAL A 238 22.54 -30.94 -15.83
CA VAL A 238 23.32 -31.83 -14.95
C VAL A 238 23.30 -31.29 -13.52
N PHE A 239 23.45 -29.98 -13.36
CA PHE A 239 23.37 -29.33 -12.05
C PHE A 239 21.99 -29.40 -11.41
N GLN A 240 20.92 -29.17 -12.18
CA GLN A 240 19.55 -29.35 -11.66
C GLN A 240 19.27 -30.79 -11.22
N LYS A 241 19.79 -31.78 -11.98
CA LYS A 241 19.65 -33.20 -11.63
C LYS A 241 20.49 -33.60 -10.41
N ALA A 242 21.68 -33.04 -10.24
CA ALA A 242 22.49 -33.26 -9.05
C ALA A 242 21.85 -32.62 -7.81
N LEU A 243 21.32 -31.39 -7.94
CA LEU A 243 20.62 -30.70 -6.86
C LEU A 243 19.37 -31.46 -6.43
N SER A 244 18.55 -31.92 -7.38
CA SER A 244 17.33 -32.68 -7.07
C SER A 244 17.64 -34.00 -6.36
N LEU A 245 18.73 -34.68 -6.73
CA LEU A 245 19.15 -35.92 -6.07
C LEU A 245 19.56 -35.68 -4.60
N VAL A 246 20.28 -34.60 -4.32
CA VAL A 246 20.71 -34.27 -2.95
C VAL A 246 19.52 -33.79 -2.11
N GLU A 247 18.57 -33.06 -2.70
CA GLU A 247 17.32 -32.67 -2.05
C GLU A 247 16.45 -33.89 -1.72
N GLN A 248 16.30 -34.84 -2.65
CA GLN A 248 15.58 -36.10 -2.40
C GLN A 248 16.21 -36.91 -1.26
N ARG A 249 17.55 -36.98 -1.21
CA ARG A 249 18.25 -37.65 -0.10
C ARG A 249 17.99 -36.98 1.25
N PHE A 250 17.87 -35.65 1.27
CA PHE A 250 17.51 -34.92 2.48
C PHE A 250 16.07 -35.22 2.92
N LEU A 251 15.11 -35.15 1.98
CA LEU A 251 13.70 -35.43 2.27
C LEU A 251 13.51 -36.85 2.81
N ASN A 252 14.17 -37.84 2.21
CA ASN A 252 14.14 -39.22 2.70
C ASN A 252 14.70 -39.34 4.12
N ALA A 253 15.77 -38.60 4.44
CA ALA A 253 16.33 -38.58 5.80
C ALA A 253 15.36 -37.96 6.84
N LEU A 254 14.55 -36.98 6.44
CA LEU A 254 13.49 -36.41 7.29
C LEU A 254 12.34 -37.40 7.53
N GLU A 255 11.93 -38.16 6.50
CA GLU A 255 10.83 -39.12 6.60
C GLU A 255 11.18 -40.36 7.44
N ILE A 256 12.39 -40.91 7.26
CA ILE A 256 12.85 -42.11 7.99
C ILE A 256 12.85 -41.86 9.50
N GLU A 257 13.33 -40.72 9.97
CA GLU A 257 13.36 -40.41 11.41
C GLU A 257 11.98 -40.04 11.97
N LYS A 258 11.07 -39.49 11.15
CA LYS A 258 9.68 -39.24 11.55
C LYS A 258 8.94 -40.55 11.80
N GLN A 259 9.18 -41.57 10.97
CA GLN A 259 8.65 -42.92 11.16
C GLN A 259 9.25 -43.61 12.40
N GLN A 260 10.55 -43.41 12.67
CA GLN A 260 11.19 -43.95 13.87
C GLN A 260 10.64 -43.31 15.16
N ARG A 261 10.38 -42.00 15.18
CA ARG A 261 9.75 -41.28 16.32
C ARG A 261 8.27 -41.60 16.53
N ALA A 262 7.55 -42.02 15.50
CA ALA A 262 6.14 -42.42 15.62
C ALA A 262 5.97 -43.86 16.13
N ASN A 263 7.03 -44.67 16.01
CA ASN A 263 7.07 -46.08 16.42
C ASN A 263 7.84 -46.31 17.74
N SER A 264 8.20 -45.24 18.46
CA SER A 264 8.82 -45.25 19.80
C SER A 264 7.98 -44.46 20.78
#